data_AF-A0A7U6QK16-F1
#
_entry.id   AF-A0A7U6QK16-F1
#
_cell.length_a   1.000
_cell.length_b   1.000
_cell.length_c   1.000
_cell.angle_alpha   90.00
_cell.angle_beta   90.00
_cell.angle_gamma   90.00
#
_symmetry.space_group_name_H-M   'P 1'
#
loop_
_entity.id
_entity.type
_entity.pdbx_description
1 polymer ?
#
loop_
_entity_poly.entity_id
_entity_poly.type
_entity_poly.pdbx_seq_one_letter_code
_entity_poly.pdbx_strand_id
1 'polypeptide(L)'
;MKYLVVNTITDTKEQVHTITEELKKEVEVTDFIDASKLKISGCIGCNRCWLNTPGICAIKDDYEKLLLKFLQVDRVIFLTDTRFGFISYQLKNIFDRILPLATMYLTFNKGQMRHIPRYKKKIDMGILYHGEGDKDYLNEWLNRAMLNLYSNSLGAYQFEQRKEFYHALNDH
;
A
#
# COMPACT_ATOMS: atom_id res chain seq x y z
N MET A 1 -1.49 17.26 -1.67
CA MET A 1 -1.57 15.85 -2.15
C MET A 1 -2.37 15.09 -1.13
N LYS A 2 -3.32 14.27 -1.56
CA LYS A 2 -4.22 13.58 -0.63
C LYS A 2 -3.59 12.28 -0.14
N TYR A 3 -3.46 12.13 1.17
CA TYR A 3 -2.92 10.92 1.80
C TYR A 3 -4.05 10.07 2.40
N LEU A 4 -3.91 8.75 2.28
CA LEU A 4 -4.64 7.75 3.03
C LEU A 4 -3.67 7.03 3.97
N VAL A 5 -4.03 6.92 5.25
CA VAL A 5 -3.30 6.06 6.19
C VAL A 5 -4.08 4.76 6.39
N VAL A 6 -3.42 3.62 6.24
CA VAL A 6 -4.02 2.29 6.40
C VAL A 6 -3.29 1.53 7.50
N ASN A 7 -3.97 1.26 8.61
CA ASN A 7 -3.41 0.52 9.73
C ASN A 7 -3.77 -0.97 9.64
N THR A 8 -2.79 -1.87 9.80
CA THR A 8 -3.02 -3.31 9.98
C THR A 8 -2.56 -3.82 11.35
N ILE A 9 -2.04 -2.96 12.22
CA ILE A 9 -1.54 -3.32 13.55
C ILE A 9 -2.70 -3.43 14.54
N THR A 10 -2.70 -4.48 15.37
CA THR A 10 -3.73 -4.72 16.40
C THR A 10 -3.30 -4.29 17.80
N ASP A 11 -2.02 -4.46 18.14
CA ASP A 11 -1.58 -4.55 19.54
C ASP A 11 -1.00 -3.22 20.08
N THR A 12 -0.46 -2.35 19.22
CA THR A 12 0.18 -1.07 19.62
C THR A 12 -0.65 0.17 19.24
N LYS A 13 -1.92 0.19 19.68
CA LYS A 13 -2.89 1.24 19.30
C LYS A 13 -2.45 2.67 19.67
N GLU A 14 -1.78 2.84 20.81
CA GLU A 14 -1.29 4.15 21.24
C GLU A 14 -0.23 4.68 20.27
N GLN A 15 0.75 3.85 19.91
CA GLN A 15 1.81 4.22 18.97
C GLN A 15 1.26 4.53 17.57
N VAL A 16 0.31 3.73 17.09
CA VAL A 16 -0.41 3.99 15.84
C VAL A 16 -1.14 5.33 15.88
N HIS A 17 -1.81 5.64 16.99
CA HIS A 17 -2.48 6.93 17.17
C HIS A 17 -1.48 8.08 17.15
N THR A 18 -0.39 8.00 17.91
CA THR A 18 0.68 9.02 17.92
C THR A 18 1.25 9.26 16.52
N ILE A 19 1.61 8.20 15.79
CA ILE A 19 2.15 8.31 14.42
C ILE A 19 1.12 8.94 13.48
N THR A 20 -0.16 8.58 13.61
CA THR A 20 -1.21 9.15 12.76
C THR A 20 -1.39 10.65 13.03
N GLU A 21 -1.33 11.09 14.29
CA GLU A 21 -1.41 12.51 14.65
C GLU A 21 -0.15 13.29 14.25
N GLU A 22 1.03 12.66 14.29
CA GLU A 22 2.26 13.23 13.71
C GLU A 22 2.11 13.40 12.19
N LEU A 23 1.69 12.36 11.47
CA LEU A 23 1.49 12.41 10.01
C LEU A 23 0.49 13.51 9.59
N LYS A 24 -0.59 13.72 10.35
CA LYS A 24 -1.56 14.80 10.09
C LYS A 24 -0.96 16.20 10.18
N LYS A 25 0.14 16.38 10.91
CA LYS A 25 0.86 17.66 11.00
C LYS A 25 1.81 17.87 9.84
N GLU A 26 2.35 16.78 9.29
CA GLU A 26 3.30 16.81 8.18
C GLU A 26 2.60 16.87 6.81
N VAL A 27 1.46 16.17 6.65
CA VAL A 27 0.77 16.02 5.36
C VAL A 27 -0.75 16.06 5.48
N GLU A 28 -1.43 16.32 4.36
CA GLU A 28 -2.90 16.31 4.26
C GLU A 28 -3.44 14.86 4.27
N VAL A 29 -3.58 14.29 5.47
CA VAL A 29 -4.24 12.99 5.68
C VAL A 29 -5.75 13.15 5.54
N THR A 30 -6.28 12.70 4.40
CA THR A 30 -7.70 12.81 4.07
C THR A 30 -8.57 11.72 4.69
N ASP A 31 -7.97 10.57 5.01
CA ASP A 31 -8.69 9.45 5.61
C ASP A 31 -7.73 8.52 6.38
N PHE A 32 -8.27 7.80 7.36
CA PHE A 32 -7.58 6.78 8.14
C PHE A 32 -8.45 5.52 8.19
N ILE A 33 -7.91 4.39 7.72
CA ILE A 33 -8.60 3.11 7.70
C ILE A 33 -7.89 2.12 8.60
N ASP A 34 -8.59 1.66 9.64
CA ASP A 34 -8.14 0.57 10.50
C ASP A 34 -8.48 -0.79 9.88
N ALA A 35 -7.62 -1.26 8.97
CA ALA A 35 -7.77 -2.52 8.28
C ALA A 35 -7.57 -3.75 9.18
N SER A 36 -7.02 -3.58 10.39
CA SER A 36 -6.91 -4.66 11.39
C SER A 36 -8.28 -5.21 11.82
N LYS A 37 -9.34 -4.41 11.66
CA LYS A 37 -10.73 -4.77 11.98
C LYS A 37 -11.52 -5.28 10.77
N LEU A 38 -10.93 -5.23 9.57
CA LEU A 38 -11.62 -5.57 8.34
C LEU A 38 -11.41 -7.05 7.99
N LYS A 39 -12.42 -7.67 7.39
CA LYS A 39 -12.29 -9.02 6.85
C LYS A 39 -11.78 -8.91 5.41
N ILE A 40 -10.46 -9.08 5.24
CA ILE A 40 -9.80 -9.03 3.93
C ILE A 40 -9.10 -10.35 3.67
N SER A 41 -9.66 -11.15 2.76
CA SER A 41 -9.03 -12.37 2.28
C SER A 41 -7.91 -12.06 1.29
N GLY A 42 -6.92 -12.96 1.22
CA GLY A 42 -5.82 -12.87 0.25
C GLY A 42 -6.26 -13.08 -1.20
N CYS A 43 -5.43 -12.63 -2.13
CA CYS A 43 -5.67 -12.87 -3.56
C CYS A 43 -5.48 -14.36 -3.88
N ILE A 44 -6.42 -14.96 -4.62
CA ILE A 44 -6.38 -16.37 -5.02
C ILE A 44 -5.92 -16.58 -6.47
N GLY A 45 -5.43 -15.54 -7.16
CA GLY A 45 -4.92 -15.66 -8.53
C GLY A 45 -5.97 -16.01 -9.60
N CYS A 46 -7.26 -15.78 -9.35
CA CYS A 46 -8.33 -16.21 -10.27
C CYS A 46 -8.43 -15.41 -11.59
N ASN A 47 -7.71 -14.29 -11.73
CA ASN A 47 -7.73 -13.38 -12.90
C ASN A 47 -9.09 -12.79 -13.30
N ARG A 48 -10.16 -13.04 -12.54
CA ARG A 48 -11.51 -12.54 -12.84
C ARG A 48 -11.58 -11.01 -12.89
N CYS A 49 -10.80 -10.34 -12.06
CA CYS A 49 -10.69 -8.87 -12.04
C CYS A 49 -10.03 -8.27 -13.29
N TRP A 50 -9.43 -9.11 -14.14
CA TRP A 50 -8.93 -8.72 -15.45
C TRP A 50 -9.85 -9.19 -16.58
N LEU A 51 -10.38 -10.41 -16.49
CA LEU A 51 -11.04 -11.10 -17.60
C LEU A 51 -12.57 -10.94 -17.61
N ASN A 52 -13.24 -11.19 -16.49
CA ASN A 52 -14.71 -11.28 -16.45
C ASN A 52 -15.35 -10.01 -15.87
N THR A 53 -14.72 -9.43 -14.86
CA THR A 53 -15.21 -8.22 -14.18
C THR A 53 -14.05 -7.21 -14.08
N PRO A 54 -13.65 -6.56 -15.19
CA PRO A 54 -12.49 -5.69 -15.24
C PRO A 54 -12.53 -4.61 -14.14
N GLY A 55 -11.51 -4.58 -13.28
CA GLY A 55 -11.41 -3.63 -12.17
C GLY A 55 -12.18 -4.02 -10.90
N ILE A 56 -12.90 -5.14 -10.89
CA ILE A 56 -13.71 -5.59 -9.76
C ILE A 56 -13.22 -6.96 -9.29
N CYS A 57 -12.86 -7.07 -8.01
CA CYS A 57 -12.44 -8.34 -7.42
C CYS A 57 -13.62 -9.33 -7.34
N ALA A 58 -13.34 -10.62 -7.58
CA ALA A 58 -14.31 -11.71 -7.42
C ALA A 58 -14.63 -11.99 -5.95
N ILE A 59 -13.65 -11.78 -5.06
CA ILE A 59 -13.82 -11.91 -3.62
C ILE A 59 -14.59 -10.68 -3.13
N LYS A 60 -15.76 -10.91 -2.52
CA LYS A 60 -16.65 -9.88 -1.99
C LYS A 60 -16.50 -9.80 -0.48
N ASP A 61 -15.70 -8.84 -0.04
CA ASP A 61 -15.36 -8.57 1.35
C ASP A 61 -15.00 -7.09 1.54
N ASP A 62 -14.46 -6.72 2.71
CA ASP A 62 -14.20 -5.32 3.05
C ASP A 62 -13.12 -4.63 2.19
N TYR A 63 -12.38 -5.39 1.38
CA TYR A 63 -11.34 -4.86 0.49
C TYR A 63 -11.88 -3.85 -0.53
N GLU A 64 -13.12 -4.03 -1.00
CA GLU A 64 -13.70 -3.18 -2.04
C GLU A 64 -13.70 -1.70 -1.64
N LYS A 65 -13.94 -1.41 -0.36
CA LYS A 65 -13.88 -0.04 0.20
C LYS A 65 -12.48 0.56 0.05
N LEU A 66 -11.45 -0.25 0.30
CA LEU A 66 -10.07 0.19 0.24
C LEU A 66 -9.60 0.42 -1.20
N LEU A 67 -10.00 -0.46 -2.12
CA LEU A 67 -9.71 -0.31 -3.55
C LEU A 67 -10.29 1.01 -4.10
N LEU A 68 -11.52 1.36 -3.73
CA LEU A 68 -12.14 2.62 -4.13
C LEU A 68 -11.39 3.84 -3.55
N LYS A 69 -10.93 3.74 -2.30
CA LYS A 69 -10.15 4.81 -1.66
C LYS A 69 -8.80 5.02 -2.32
N PHE A 70 -8.13 3.96 -2.77
CA PHE A 70 -6.90 4.05 -3.55
C PHE A 70 -7.07 4.88 -4.83
N LEU A 71 -8.25 4.87 -5.46
CA LEU A 71 -8.53 5.70 -6.64
C LEU A 71 -8.75 7.19 -6.30
N GLN A 72 -9.00 7.52 -5.03
CA GLN A 72 -9.37 8.87 -4.58
C GLN A 72 -8.19 9.66 -3.98
N VAL A 73 -7.10 8.99 -3.64
CA VAL A 73 -5.92 9.57 -2.97
C VAL A 73 -4.68 9.50 -3.86
N ASP A 74 -3.69 10.34 -3.58
CA ASP A 74 -2.43 10.36 -4.34
C ASP A 74 -1.37 9.45 -3.70
N ARG A 75 -1.44 9.28 -2.38
CA ARG A 75 -0.47 8.54 -1.59
C ARG A 75 -1.14 7.68 -0.53
N VAL A 76 -0.57 6.49 -0.29
CA VAL A 76 -1.01 5.58 0.77
C VAL A 76 0.16 5.27 1.69
N ILE A 77 -0.06 5.42 2.99
CA ILE A 77 0.92 5.05 4.02
C ILE A 77 0.34 3.87 4.80
N PHE A 78 1.04 2.74 4.75
CA PHE A 78 0.68 1.56 5.53
C PHE A 78 1.39 1.58 6.88
N LEU A 79 0.63 1.39 7.96
CA LEU A 79 1.15 1.11 9.30
C LEU A 79 0.98 -0.40 9.54
N THR A 80 2.07 -1.14 9.70
CA THR A 80 2.02 -2.61 9.75
C THR A 80 3.02 -3.21 10.74
N ASP A 81 2.70 -4.36 11.30
CA ASP A 81 3.71 -5.18 11.97
C ASP A 81 4.50 -5.96 10.92
N THR A 82 5.71 -6.37 11.28
CA THR A 82 6.46 -7.36 10.52
C THR A 82 6.26 -8.79 11.03
N ARG A 83 6.41 -9.75 10.12
CA ARG A 83 6.46 -11.19 10.38
C ARG A 83 7.54 -11.80 9.51
N PHE A 84 8.47 -12.55 10.11
CA PHE A 84 9.60 -13.18 9.40
C PHE A 84 10.44 -12.19 8.57
N GLY A 85 10.71 -11.00 9.11
CA GLY A 85 11.49 -9.96 8.42
C GLY A 85 10.77 -9.25 7.27
N PHE A 86 9.48 -9.56 7.04
CA PHE A 86 8.68 -9.00 5.95
C PHE A 86 7.36 -8.40 6.48
N ILE A 87 6.55 -7.79 5.60
CA ILE A 87 5.25 -7.24 5.96
C ILE A 87 4.28 -8.32 6.48
N SER A 88 3.37 -7.92 7.36
CA SER A 88 2.33 -8.80 7.89
C SER A 88 1.45 -9.43 6.79
N TYR A 89 0.82 -10.57 7.11
CA TYR A 89 -0.11 -11.22 6.20
C TYR A 89 -1.32 -10.32 5.89
N GLN A 90 -1.76 -9.50 6.84
CA GLN A 90 -2.86 -8.55 6.63
C GLN A 90 -2.50 -7.51 5.56
N LEU A 91 -1.30 -6.93 5.63
CA LEU A 91 -0.85 -6.00 4.60
C LEU A 91 -0.64 -6.73 3.26
N LYS A 92 -0.09 -7.94 3.27
CA LYS A 92 0.08 -8.73 2.04
C LYS A 92 -1.26 -9.04 1.36
N ASN A 93 -2.31 -9.35 2.13
CA ASN A 93 -3.67 -9.57 1.60
C ASN A 93 -4.22 -8.32 0.88
N ILE A 94 -3.97 -7.14 1.44
CA ILE A 94 -4.35 -5.86 0.83
C ILE A 94 -3.54 -5.61 -0.44
N PHE A 95 -2.22 -5.75 -0.33
CA PHE A 95 -1.28 -5.40 -1.39
C PHE A 95 -1.44 -6.32 -2.62
N ASP A 96 -1.60 -7.62 -2.42
CA ASP A 96 -1.81 -8.56 -3.53
C ASP A 96 -3.12 -8.35 -4.28
N ARG A 97 -4.08 -7.67 -3.64
CA ARG A 97 -5.37 -7.39 -4.24
C ARG A 97 -5.42 -6.05 -4.98
N ILE A 98 -4.30 -5.34 -5.15
CA ILE A 98 -4.20 -4.12 -5.98
C ILE A 98 -4.25 -4.40 -7.49
N LEU A 99 -4.19 -5.67 -7.92
CA LEU A 99 -4.26 -6.08 -9.33
C LEU A 99 -5.42 -5.48 -10.15
N PRO A 100 -6.62 -5.20 -9.60
CA PRO A 100 -7.67 -4.50 -10.33
C PRO A 100 -7.27 -3.10 -10.83
N LEU A 101 -6.27 -2.45 -10.21
CA LEU A 101 -5.70 -1.18 -10.67
C LEU A 101 -4.85 -1.33 -11.95
N ALA A 102 -4.44 -2.57 -12.27
CA ALA A 102 -3.71 -2.92 -13.47
C ALA A 102 -4.59 -3.64 -14.50
N THR A 103 -4.12 -3.70 -15.74
CA THR A 103 -4.70 -4.57 -16.78
C THR A 103 -3.83 -5.79 -17.00
N MET A 104 -4.40 -6.82 -17.61
CA MET A 104 -3.66 -8.01 -18.06
C MET A 104 -2.69 -7.72 -19.22
N TYR A 105 -2.80 -6.55 -19.87
CA TYR A 105 -1.93 -6.20 -20.97
C TYR A 105 -0.55 -5.82 -20.45
N LEU A 106 0.46 -6.27 -21.18
CA LEU A 106 1.85 -6.09 -20.84
C LEU A 106 2.52 -5.18 -21.85
N THR A 107 3.49 -4.41 -21.39
CA THR A 107 4.35 -3.58 -22.21
C THR A 107 5.78 -3.63 -21.70
N PHE A 108 6.73 -3.30 -22.56
CA PHE A 108 8.13 -3.16 -22.19
C PHE A 108 8.46 -1.70 -21.93
N ASN A 109 9.01 -1.42 -20.76
CA ASN A 109 9.50 -0.10 -20.37
C ASN A 109 10.92 -0.23 -19.81
N LYS A 110 11.89 0.47 -20.40
CA LYS A 110 13.31 0.43 -20.02
C LYS A 110 13.86 -1.00 -19.87
N GLY A 111 13.56 -1.86 -20.85
CA GLY A 111 14.04 -3.24 -20.86
C GLY A 111 13.33 -4.19 -19.88
N GLN A 112 12.25 -3.77 -19.23
CA GLN A 112 11.52 -4.60 -18.27
C GLN A 112 10.03 -4.65 -18.59
N MET A 113 9.42 -5.80 -18.35
CA MET A 113 7.99 -6.03 -18.54
C MET A 113 7.18 -5.32 -17.45
N ARG A 114 6.07 -4.69 -17.82
CA ARG A 114 5.15 -3.97 -16.94
C ARG A 114 3.70 -4.20 -17.35
N HIS A 115 2.81 -4.15 -16.38
CA HIS A 115 1.37 -4.05 -16.65
C HIS A 115 1.00 -2.67 -17.19
N ILE A 116 0.07 -2.60 -18.14
CA ILE A 116 -0.55 -1.32 -18.51
C ILE A 116 -1.53 -0.94 -17.37
N PRO A 117 -1.41 0.25 -16.76
CA PRO A 117 -2.34 0.70 -15.72
C PRO A 117 -3.77 0.77 -16.25
N ARG A 118 -4.75 0.35 -15.43
CA ARG A 118 -6.16 0.42 -15.81
C ARG A 118 -6.68 1.86 -15.82
N TYR A 119 -6.24 2.64 -14.84
CA TYR A 119 -6.65 4.02 -14.65
C TYR A 119 -5.46 4.93 -14.89
N LYS A 120 -5.71 6.14 -15.42
CA LYS A 120 -4.70 7.22 -15.48
C LYS A 120 -4.50 7.85 -14.10
N LYS A 121 -4.18 7.02 -13.11
CA LYS A 121 -4.00 7.39 -11.71
C LYS A 121 -2.68 6.82 -11.23
N LYS A 122 -1.82 7.69 -10.72
CA LYS A 122 -0.64 7.31 -9.95
C LYS A 122 -1.01 7.32 -8.47
N ILE A 123 -0.52 6.32 -7.77
CA ILE A 123 -0.72 6.14 -6.34
C ILE A 123 0.60 5.71 -5.73
N ASP A 124 1.29 6.62 -5.06
CA ASP A 124 2.55 6.27 -4.40
C ASP A 124 2.24 5.57 -3.07
N MET A 125 3.07 4.61 -2.68
CA MET A 125 2.85 3.84 -1.45
C MET A 125 4.10 3.84 -0.59
N GLY A 126 3.91 4.00 0.72
CA GLY A 126 4.95 3.93 1.75
C GLY A 126 4.56 3.00 2.87
N ILE A 127 5.56 2.51 3.60
CA ILE A 127 5.36 1.59 4.72
C ILE A 127 6.10 2.14 5.94
N LEU A 128 5.37 2.35 7.02
CA LEU A 128 5.93 2.44 8.35
C LEU A 128 5.65 1.10 9.05
N TYR A 129 6.70 0.45 9.54
CA TYR A 129 6.56 -0.86 10.17
C TYR A 129 7.05 -0.92 11.61
N HIS A 130 6.41 -1.76 12.39
CA HIS A 130 6.77 -2.11 13.76
C HIS A 130 7.31 -3.55 13.83
N GLY A 131 8.36 -3.76 14.62
CA GLY A 131 9.05 -5.05 14.74
C GLY A 131 10.28 -5.17 13.84
N GLU A 132 10.89 -6.37 13.85
CA GLU A 132 12.10 -6.67 13.09
C GLU A 132 11.80 -6.79 11.58
N GLY A 133 12.54 -6.06 10.75
CA GLY A 133 12.36 -6.08 9.30
C GLY A 133 13.68 -5.84 8.57
N ASP A 134 13.83 -6.46 7.41
CA ASP A 134 14.93 -6.16 6.50
C ASP A 134 14.57 -4.89 5.70
N LYS A 135 15.08 -3.74 6.16
CA LYS A 135 14.77 -2.43 5.57
C LYS A 135 15.14 -2.37 4.09
N ASP A 136 16.32 -2.88 3.72
CA ASP A 136 16.82 -2.77 2.35
C ASP A 136 15.98 -3.64 1.42
N TYR A 137 15.67 -4.87 1.85
CA TYR A 137 14.79 -5.75 1.11
C TYR A 137 13.37 -5.20 0.98
N LEU A 138 12.79 -4.65 2.04
CA LEU A 138 11.45 -4.05 2.00
C LEU A 138 11.39 -2.84 1.07
N ASN A 139 12.43 -2.01 1.07
CA ASN A 139 12.54 -0.88 0.14
C ASN A 139 12.69 -1.36 -1.30
N GLU A 140 13.53 -2.36 -1.57
CA GLU A 140 13.65 -2.94 -2.90
C GLU A 140 12.31 -3.52 -3.37
N TRP A 141 11.68 -4.35 -2.55
CA TRP A 141 10.39 -4.96 -2.85
C TRP A 141 9.32 -3.92 -3.17
N LEU A 142 9.16 -2.90 -2.33
CA LEU A 142 8.16 -1.85 -2.54
C LEU A 142 8.45 -1.05 -3.81
N ASN A 143 9.72 -0.69 -4.06
CA ASN A 143 10.14 -0.05 -5.32
C ASN A 143 9.73 -0.89 -6.54
N ARG A 144 10.04 -2.18 -6.52
CA ARG A 144 9.71 -3.11 -7.61
C ARG A 144 8.20 -3.24 -7.80
N ALA A 145 7.45 -3.29 -6.70
CA ALA A 145 6.00 -3.37 -6.74
C ALA A 145 5.38 -2.11 -7.36
N MET A 146 5.78 -0.91 -6.93
CA MET A 146 5.20 0.35 -7.40
C MET A 146 5.48 0.63 -8.87
N LEU A 147 6.61 0.15 -9.40
CA LEU A 147 6.91 0.22 -10.84
C LEU A 147 5.85 -0.45 -11.72
N ASN A 148 5.15 -1.48 -11.22
CA ASN A 148 4.08 -2.14 -11.98
C ASN A 148 2.81 -1.28 -12.08
N LEU A 149 2.67 -0.29 -11.21
CA LEU A 149 1.55 0.66 -11.21
C LEU A 149 1.94 2.04 -11.79
N TYR A 150 3.16 2.19 -12.32
CA TYR A 150 3.69 3.47 -12.80
C TYR A 150 3.70 4.55 -11.70
N SER A 151 3.85 4.10 -10.46
CA SER A 151 3.93 4.92 -9.24
C SER A 151 5.32 4.83 -8.61
N ASN A 152 5.52 5.63 -7.56
CA ASN A 152 6.75 5.64 -6.78
C ASN A 152 6.55 4.95 -5.43
N SER A 153 7.65 4.40 -4.91
CA SER A 153 7.74 4.03 -3.50
C SER A 153 8.07 5.29 -2.69
N LEU A 154 7.39 5.47 -1.56
CA LEU A 154 7.78 6.45 -0.53
C LEU A 154 8.77 5.83 0.47
N GLY A 155 9.14 4.57 0.25
CA GLY A 155 10.04 3.79 1.07
C GLY A 155 9.36 3.03 2.21
N ALA A 156 10.14 2.13 2.80
CA ALA A 156 9.79 1.34 3.97
C ALA A 156 10.72 1.70 5.13
N TYR A 157 10.15 2.14 6.25
CA TYR A 157 10.88 2.62 7.42
C TYR A 157 10.33 1.99 8.69
N GLN A 158 11.21 1.69 9.63
CA GLN A 158 10.80 1.29 10.95
C GLN A 158 10.20 2.50 11.71
N PHE A 159 9.31 2.27 12.66
CA PHE A 159 8.68 3.32 13.47
C PHE A 159 9.68 4.24 14.19
N GLU A 160 10.84 3.72 14.58
CA GLU A 160 11.93 4.49 15.19
C GLU A 160 12.53 5.51 14.22
N GLN A 161 12.47 5.22 12.91
CA GLN A 161 12.99 6.05 11.82
C GLN A 161 11.91 6.92 11.16
N ARG A 162 10.72 7.03 11.76
CA ARG A 162 9.59 7.77 11.15
C ARG A 162 9.87 9.23 10.82
N LYS A 163 10.79 9.89 11.54
CA LYS A 163 11.20 11.28 11.21
C LYS A 163 11.89 11.37 9.85
N GLU A 164 12.72 10.39 9.51
CA GLU A 164 13.34 10.29 8.17
C GLU A 164 12.26 10.06 7.11
N PHE A 165 11.28 9.20 7.40
CA PHE A 165 10.15 8.97 6.52
C PHE A 165 9.35 10.25 6.27
N TYR A 166 9.03 11.03 7.32
CA TYR A 166 8.30 12.30 7.18
C TYR A 166 9.07 13.31 6.33
N HIS A 167 10.39 13.40 6.48
CA HIS A 167 11.22 14.22 5.62
C HIS A 167 11.10 13.76 4.15
N ALA A 168 11.21 12.46 3.90
CA ALA A 168 11.09 11.90 2.55
C ALA A 168 9.71 12.16 1.92
N LEU A 169 8.63 12.30 2.70
CA LEU A 169 7.31 12.66 2.17
C LEU A 169 7.27 14.06 1.54
N ASN A 170 8.16 14.97 1.96
CA ASN A 170 8.24 16.34 1.46
C ASN A 170 9.17 16.48 0.25
N ASP A 171 10.06 15.51 0.02
CA ASP A 171 11.01 15.50 -1.10
C ASP A 171 10.42 14.93 -2.41
N HIS A 172 9.21 14.36 -2.33
CA HIS A 172 8.47 13.75 -3.45
C HIS A 172 7.24 14.58 -3.83
#